data_AF-A0A0S8G0G9-F1
#
_entry.id   AF-A0A0S8G0G9-F1
#
_cell.length_a   1.000
_cell.length_b   1.000
_cell.length_c   1.000
_cell.angle_alpha   90.00
_cell.angle_beta   90.00
_cell.angle_gamma   90.00
#
_symmetry.space_group_name_H-M   'P 1'
#
loop_
_entity.id
_entity.type
_entity.pdbx_description
1 polymer ?
#
loop_
_entity_poly.entity_id
_entity_poly.type
_entity_poly.pdbx_seq_one_letter_code
_entity_poly.pdbx_strand_id
1 'polypeptide(L)'
;MIRRRIRRTWQPVVMAVLAISVLSGCAARKGPWGDLETGLMLEYRMPENQVLQYRVSNNVTQSLEIAGESVDIASDETYTFSVASRGMKDGSYQLEITIDTMSVAIAVPQQVLTPDV
;
A
#
# COMPACT_ATOMS: atom_id res chain seq x y z
N MET A 1 -35.75 -56.02 27.10
CA MET A 1 -35.97 -55.22 25.87
C MET A 1 -35.84 -53.69 26.04
N ILE A 2 -35.85 -53.14 27.27
CA ILE A 2 -35.92 -51.67 27.51
C ILE A 2 -34.58 -50.93 27.24
N ARG A 3 -33.42 -51.54 27.53
CA ARG A 3 -32.09 -50.91 27.34
C ARG A 3 -31.71 -50.60 25.87
N ARG A 4 -32.26 -51.33 24.90
CA ARG A 4 -31.98 -51.11 23.46
C ARG A 4 -32.77 -49.94 22.86
N ARG A 5 -33.93 -49.58 23.43
CA ARG A 5 -34.72 -48.41 23.00
C ARG A 5 -34.07 -47.08 23.41
N ILE A 6 -33.53 -47.02 24.63
CA ILE A 6 -32.85 -45.82 25.17
C ILE A 6 -31.60 -45.47 24.34
N ARG A 7 -30.84 -46.48 23.92
CA ARG A 7 -29.63 -46.30 23.09
C ARG A 7 -29.95 -45.77 21.69
N ARG A 8 -31.13 -46.10 21.13
CA ARG A 8 -31.57 -45.71 19.78
C ARG A 8 -32.18 -44.29 19.75
N THR A 9 -32.79 -43.84 20.84
CA THR A 9 -33.32 -42.46 20.95
C THR A 9 -32.24 -41.42 21.28
N TRP A 10 -31.10 -41.84 21.86
CA TRP A 10 -29.97 -40.95 22.15
C TRP A 10 -29.03 -40.71 20.95
N GLN A 11 -28.99 -41.64 19.99
CA GLN A 11 -28.19 -41.49 18.76
C GLN A 11 -28.53 -40.23 17.94
N PRO A 12 -29.80 -39.88 17.66
CA PRO A 12 -30.11 -38.67 16.88
C PRO A 12 -29.77 -37.39 17.65
N VAL A 13 -29.89 -37.39 18.98
CA VAL A 13 -29.55 -36.24 19.84
C VAL A 13 -28.05 -35.98 19.81
N VAL A 14 -27.23 -37.01 19.97
CA VAL A 14 -25.78 -36.89 19.89
C VAL A 14 -25.33 -36.41 18.51
N MET A 15 -25.95 -36.90 17.43
CA MET A 15 -25.60 -36.49 16.07
C MET A 15 -25.98 -35.03 15.80
N ALA A 16 -27.11 -34.55 16.32
CA ALA A 16 -27.53 -33.16 16.21
C ALA A 16 -26.58 -32.21 16.97
N VAL A 17 -26.15 -32.57 18.18
CA VAL A 17 -25.17 -31.80 18.95
C VAL A 17 -23.83 -31.73 18.23
N LEU A 18 -23.39 -32.84 17.63
CA LEU A 18 -22.16 -32.90 16.84
C LEU A 18 -22.24 -32.02 15.59
N ALA A 19 -23.36 -32.03 14.87
CA ALA A 19 -23.57 -31.16 13.71
C ALA A 19 -23.55 -29.66 14.08
N ILE A 20 -24.18 -29.28 15.19
CA ILE A 20 -24.16 -27.89 15.68
C ILE A 20 -22.74 -27.47 16.07
N SER A 21 -21.96 -28.37 16.69
CA SER A 21 -20.58 -28.10 17.09
C SER A 21 -19.62 -27.88 15.91
N VAL A 22 -19.87 -28.53 14.77
CA VAL A 22 -19.07 -28.33 13.56
C VAL A 22 -19.41 -27.00 12.88
N LEU A 23 -20.67 -26.58 12.92
CA LEU A 23 -21.12 -25.32 12.31
C LEU A 23 -20.68 -24.07 13.09
N SER A 24 -20.52 -24.16 14.41
CA SER A 24 -20.09 -23.03 15.24
C SER A 24 -18.58 -22.70 15.13
N GLY A 25 -17.78 -23.57 14.53
CA GLY A 25 -16.33 -23.37 14.36
C GLY A 25 -15.91 -22.34 13.30
N CYS A 26 -16.80 -21.96 12.38
CA CYS A 26 -16.44 -21.08 11.25
C CYS A 26 -16.43 -19.57 11.56
N ALA A 27 -17.12 -19.11 12.61
CA ALA A 27 -17.21 -17.68 12.94
C ALA A 27 -16.01 -17.15 13.75
N ALA A 28 -15.12 -18.03 14.22
CA ALA A 28 -13.98 -17.67 15.07
C ALA A 28 -12.70 -17.29 14.29
N ARG A 29 -12.79 -17.09 12.98
CA ARG A 29 -11.66 -16.56 12.20
C ARG A 29 -11.53 -15.06 12.48
N LYS A 30 -10.76 -14.72 13.53
CA LYS A 30 -10.21 -13.37 13.68
C LYS A 30 -9.41 -13.07 12.41
N GLY A 31 -9.75 -12.00 11.70
CA GLY A 31 -8.98 -11.56 10.54
C GLY A 31 -7.51 -11.35 10.93
N PRO A 32 -6.57 -11.32 9.96
CA PRO A 32 -5.14 -11.21 10.25
C PRO A 32 -4.71 -9.88 10.91
N TRP A 33 -5.66 -9.02 11.28
CA TRP A 33 -5.44 -7.62 11.71
C TRP A 33 -5.60 -7.39 13.21
N GLY A 34 -5.49 -8.43 14.02
CA GLY A 34 -5.47 -8.31 15.48
C GLY A 34 -6.86 -8.16 16.12
N ASP A 35 -6.88 -8.21 17.45
CA ASP A 35 -8.06 -8.09 18.29
C ASP A 35 -8.36 -6.61 18.57
N LEU A 36 -9.60 -6.15 18.36
CA LEU A 36 -9.99 -4.74 18.57
C LEU A 36 -9.89 -4.30 20.05
N GLU A 37 -9.99 -5.23 21.00
CA GLU A 37 -10.00 -4.93 22.43
C GLU A 37 -8.65 -5.19 23.11
N THR A 38 -7.87 -6.14 22.59
CA THR A 38 -6.60 -6.57 23.20
C THR A 38 -5.39 -6.51 22.27
N GLY A 39 -5.60 -6.18 21.00
CA GLY A 39 -4.56 -6.12 19.98
C GLY A 39 -3.97 -4.73 19.82
N LEU A 40 -2.68 -4.68 19.50
CA LEU A 40 -2.01 -3.45 19.10
C LEU A 40 -2.48 -3.08 17.69
N MET A 41 -3.47 -2.18 17.59
CA MET A 41 -3.88 -1.63 16.31
C MET A 41 -2.89 -0.55 15.90
N LEU A 42 -1.98 -0.90 14.99
CA LEU A 42 -1.04 0.06 14.39
C LEU A 42 -1.83 0.99 13.48
N GLU A 43 -2.23 2.13 14.02
CA GLU A 43 -2.88 3.15 13.23
C GLU A 43 -1.83 4.11 12.65
N TYR A 44 -1.57 3.96 11.35
CA TYR A 44 -0.76 4.90 10.59
C TYR A 44 -1.58 6.19 10.36
N ARG A 45 -1.66 7.04 11.38
CA ARG A 45 -2.29 8.37 11.30
C ARG A 45 -1.21 9.45 11.17
N MET A 46 -1.41 10.37 10.22
CA MET A 46 -0.69 11.63 10.16
C MET A 46 -1.44 12.65 11.02
N PRO A 47 -0.89 13.11 12.18
CA PRO A 47 -1.57 14.07 13.04
C PRO A 47 -2.08 15.31 12.28
N GLU A 48 -3.26 15.80 12.65
CA GLU A 48 -3.85 17.00 12.04
C GLU A 48 -2.90 18.19 12.18
N ASN A 49 -2.80 19.01 11.12
CA ASN A 49 -1.89 20.14 11.02
C ASN A 49 -0.40 19.79 11.04
N GLN A 50 -0.04 18.50 10.98
CA GLN A 50 1.33 18.12 10.70
C GLN A 50 1.67 18.50 9.26
N VAL A 51 2.80 19.17 9.08
CA VAL A 51 3.40 19.46 7.77
C VAL A 51 4.72 18.68 7.68
N LEU A 52 4.80 17.77 6.72
CA LEU A 52 6.02 17.03 6.40
C LEU A 52 6.66 17.65 5.17
N GLN A 53 7.94 17.97 5.27
CA GLN A 53 8.72 18.53 4.16
C GLN A 53 9.64 17.45 3.58
N TYR A 54 9.63 17.36 2.26
CA TYR A 54 10.41 16.39 1.51
C TYR A 54 11.28 17.12 0.51
N ARG A 55 12.49 16.58 0.30
CA ARG A 55 13.37 16.93 -0.80
C ARG A 55 13.68 15.65 -1.54
N VAL A 56 13.44 15.65 -2.84
CA VAL A 56 13.86 14.58 -3.74
C VAL A 56 14.87 15.17 -4.70
N SER A 57 15.98 14.45 -4.84
CA SER A 57 17.03 14.77 -5.80
C SER A 57 17.30 13.52 -6.62
N ASN A 58 17.16 13.64 -7.94
CA ASN A 58 17.43 12.59 -8.89
C ASN A 58 18.57 13.03 -9.80
N ASN A 59 19.52 12.13 -10.01
CA ASN A 59 20.50 12.24 -11.07
C ASN A 59 20.25 11.08 -12.03
N VAL A 60 19.93 11.39 -13.28
CA VAL A 60 19.60 10.42 -14.31
C VAL A 60 20.58 10.58 -15.45
N THR A 61 21.22 9.48 -15.86
CA THR A 61 21.98 9.42 -17.10
C THR A 61 21.26 8.46 -18.04
N GLN A 62 20.89 8.95 -19.22
CA GLN A 62 20.23 8.17 -20.25
C GLN A 62 21.11 8.12 -21.49
N SER A 63 21.57 6.92 -21.86
CA SER A 63 22.27 6.67 -23.11
C SER A 63 21.27 6.35 -24.21
N LEU A 64 21.29 7.12 -25.30
CA LEU A 64 20.48 6.89 -26.49
C LEU A 64 21.38 6.64 -27.69
N GLU A 65 21.00 5.71 -28.57
CA GLU A 65 21.67 5.51 -29.85
C GLU A 65 20.91 6.25 -30.95
N ILE A 66 21.58 7.20 -31.61
CA ILE A 66 21.02 8.04 -32.68
C ILE A 66 21.95 7.91 -33.89
N ALA A 67 21.42 7.43 -35.03
CA ALA A 67 22.19 7.25 -36.26
C ALA A 67 23.49 6.41 -36.11
N GLY A 68 23.51 5.47 -35.15
CA GLY A 68 24.68 4.61 -34.86
C GLY A 68 25.70 5.24 -33.91
N GLU A 69 25.44 6.44 -33.40
CA GLU A 69 26.24 7.09 -32.36
C GLU A 69 25.52 7.05 -31.01
N SER A 70 26.26 6.77 -29.93
CA SER A 70 25.74 6.80 -28.57
C SER A 70 25.84 8.21 -28.01
N VAL A 71 24.71 8.78 -27.61
CA VAL A 71 24.58 10.10 -26.99
C VAL A 71 24.09 9.91 -25.56
N ASP A 72 24.90 10.37 -24.61
CA ASP A 72 24.54 10.38 -23.19
C ASP A 72 23.89 11.71 -22.83
N ILE A 73 22.67 11.63 -22.28
CA ILE A 73 21.93 12.76 -21.72
C ILE A 73 22.01 12.64 -20.20
N ALA A 74 22.53 13.66 -19.54
CA ALA A 74 22.49 13.75 -18.08
C ALA A 74 21.41 14.74 -17.65
N SER A 75 20.58 14.35 -16.68
CA SER A 75 19.65 15.26 -16.01
C SER A 75 19.83 15.23 -14.49
N ASP A 76 19.77 16.41 -13.91
CA ASP A 76 19.71 16.64 -12.47
C ASP A 76 18.36 17.28 -12.16
N GLU A 77 17.55 16.58 -11.38
CA GLU A 77 16.24 17.05 -10.94
C GLU A 77 16.26 17.19 -9.43
N THR A 78 15.79 18.31 -8.91
CA THR A 78 15.54 18.48 -7.48
C THR A 78 14.21 19.16 -7.30
N TYR A 79 13.34 18.54 -6.50
CA TYR A 79 12.07 19.15 -6.11
C TYR A 79 11.89 19.04 -4.60
N THR A 80 11.36 20.11 -4.04
CA THR A 80 10.91 20.12 -2.65
C THR A 80 9.41 20.26 -2.61
N PHE A 81 8.77 19.50 -1.74
CA PHE A 81 7.34 19.55 -1.56
C PHE A 81 6.99 19.34 -0.10
N SER A 82 5.87 19.92 0.30
CA SER A 82 5.30 19.78 1.62
C SER A 82 3.96 19.06 1.54
N VAL A 83 3.73 18.17 2.51
CA VAL A 83 2.48 17.43 2.68
C VAL A 83 1.88 17.85 4.02
N ALA A 84 0.70 18.46 3.97
CA ALA A 84 -0.03 18.89 5.15
C ALA A 84 -1.28 18.02 5.36
N SER A 85 -1.44 17.46 6.56
CA SER A 85 -2.67 16.78 6.96
C SER A 85 -3.75 17.81 7.30
N ARG A 86 -4.85 17.81 6.55
CA ARG A 86 -6.03 18.64 6.78
C ARG A 86 -7.12 17.91 7.59
N GLY A 87 -6.79 16.73 8.14
CA GLY A 87 -7.72 15.91 8.91
C GLY A 87 -8.70 15.12 8.04
N MET A 88 -9.83 14.72 8.63
CA MET A 88 -10.87 13.94 7.95
C MET A 88 -12.04 14.84 7.53
N LYS A 89 -12.53 14.65 6.30
CA LYS A 89 -13.76 15.26 5.80
C LYS A 89 -14.56 14.21 5.04
N ASP A 90 -15.86 14.10 5.35
CA ASP A 90 -16.78 13.15 4.70
C ASP A 90 -16.27 11.69 4.70
N GLY A 91 -15.61 11.28 5.79
CA GLY A 91 -15.03 9.94 5.95
C GLY A 91 -13.74 9.68 5.17
N SER A 92 -13.17 10.70 4.52
CA SER A 92 -11.90 10.62 3.78
C SER A 92 -10.82 11.49 4.42
N TYR A 93 -9.58 10.99 4.46
CA TYR A 93 -8.42 11.80 4.87
C TYR A 93 -8.08 12.83 3.79
N GLN A 94 -7.87 14.07 4.22
CA GLN A 94 -7.49 15.17 3.36
C GLN A 94 -5.99 15.46 3.51
N LEU A 95 -5.29 15.41 2.38
CA LEU A 95 -3.89 15.78 2.27
C LEU A 95 -3.78 16.94 1.29
N GLU A 96 -3.07 17.97 1.70
CA GLU A 96 -2.66 19.06 0.82
C GLU A 96 -1.20 18.87 0.47
N ILE A 97 -0.89 18.87 -0.82
CA ILE A 97 0.47 18.73 -1.33
C ILE A 97 0.83 20.05 -2.00
N THR A 98 1.88 20.70 -1.51
CA THR A 98 2.42 21.93 -2.09
C THR A 98 3.80 21.64 -2.66
N ILE A 99 4.01 21.97 -3.92
CA ILE A 99 5.34 21.92 -4.54
C ILE A 99 6.01 23.26 -4.24
N ASP A 100 7.03 23.24 -3.38
CA ASP A 100 7.69 24.44 -2.89
C ASP A 100 8.74 24.91 -3.90
N THR A 101 9.55 23.99 -4.42
CA THR A 101 10.54 24.29 -5.46
C THR A 101 10.67 23.14 -6.45
N MET A 102 11.03 23.47 -7.69
CA MET A 102 11.39 22.53 -8.73
C MET A 102 12.56 23.09 -9.52
N SER A 103 13.61 22.29 -9.68
CA SER A 103 14.81 22.60 -10.46
C SER A 103 15.12 21.41 -11.34
N VAL A 104 15.33 21.66 -12.63
CA VAL A 104 15.71 20.65 -13.61
C VAL A 104 16.86 21.22 -14.43
N ALA A 105 17.99 20.53 -14.45
CA ALA A 105 19.11 20.82 -15.31
C ALA A 105 19.32 19.63 -16.25
N ILE A 106 19.44 19.89 -17.55
CA ILE A 106 19.66 18.87 -18.57
C ILE A 106 20.92 19.24 -19.34
N ALA A 107 21.89 18.33 -19.35
CA ALA A 107 23.10 18.43 -20.14
C ALA A 107 23.00 17.49 -21.34
N VAL A 108 23.05 18.09 -22.54
CA VAL A 108 23.06 17.35 -23.81
C VAL A 108 24.35 17.69 -24.57
N PRO A 109 25.05 16.70 -25.14
CA PRO A 109 26.18 16.95 -26.03
C PRO A 109 25.74 17.74 -27.28
N GLN A 110 26.43 18.81 -27.65
CA GLN A 110 26.10 19.66 -28.81
C GLN A 110 26.60 19.12 -30.17
N GLN A 111 26.69 17.81 -30.37
CA GLN A 111 27.28 17.28 -31.60
C GLN A 111 26.35 17.50 -32.82
N VAL A 112 26.89 18.14 -33.86
CA VAL A 112 26.22 18.29 -35.17
C VAL A 112 26.31 16.95 -35.87
N LEU A 113 25.19 16.21 -35.91
CA LEU A 113 25.06 14.99 -36.70
C LEU A 113 25.10 15.37 -38.18
N THR A 114 26.27 15.26 -38.81
CA THR A 114 26.36 15.28 -40.27
C THR A 114 26.04 13.87 -40.78
N PRO A 115 24.95 13.68 -41.53
CA PRO A 115 24.69 12.39 -42.13
C PRO A 115 25.77 12.10 -43.18
N ASP A 116 26.44 10.95 -43.03
CA ASP A 116 27.25 10.39 -44.12
C ASP A 116 26.26 9.84 -45.16
N VAL A 117 26.26 10.43 -46.35
CA VAL A 117 25.48 9.98 -47.54
C VAL A 117 26.34 9.15 -48.45
#